data_AF-A0A655YKL9-F1
#
_entry.id   AF-A0A655YKL9-F1
#
_cell.length_a   1.000
_cell.length_b   1.000
_cell.length_c   1.000
_cell.angle_alpha   90.00
_cell.angle_beta   90.00
_cell.angle_gamma   90.00
#
_symmetry.space_group_name_H-M   'P 1'
#
loop_
_entity.id
_entity.type
_entity.pdbx_description
1 polymer ?
#
loop_
_entity_poly.entity_id
_entity_poly.type
_entity_poly.pdbx_seq_one_letter_code
_entity_poly.pdbx_strand_id
1 'polypeptide(L)'
;MFEREKLVSTYLGESIAVPHGTVDAKDRVIKTGIVICQYPQGVAFSEDSGDVAKLVIGIAAKNDEHIQVITTITNALDDPNAIDKLTSTLDVSDVLSILATNQAA
;
A
#
# COMPACT_ATOMS: atom_id res chain seq x y z
N MET A 1 6.57 -8.99 -7.87
CA MET A 1 6.83 -7.79 -7.05
C MET A 1 8.16 -7.19 -7.41
N PHE A 2 9.31 -7.84 -7.17
CA PHE A 2 10.62 -7.27 -7.56
C PHE A 2 10.73 -6.86 -9.04
N GLU A 3 10.27 -7.71 -9.97
CA GLU A 3 10.27 -7.34 -11.40
C GLU A 3 9.39 -6.12 -11.72
N ARG A 4 8.30 -5.91 -10.96
CA ARG A 4 7.45 -4.72 -11.11
C ARG A 4 8.15 -3.48 -10.58
N GLU A 5 8.84 -3.60 -9.45
CA GLU A 5 9.55 -2.50 -8.80
C GLU A 5 10.70 -1.95 -9.66
N LYS A 6 11.39 -2.84 -10.40
CA LYS A 6 12.46 -2.45 -11.34
C LYS A 6 12.01 -1.56 -12.50
N LEU A 7 10.71 -1.59 -12.85
CA LEU A 7 10.18 -0.77 -13.94
C LEU A 7 9.99 0.68 -13.52
N VAL A 8 9.39 0.87 -12.34
CA VAL A 8 9.18 2.15 -11.68
C VAL A 8 8.84 1.87 -10.24
N SER A 9 9.36 2.70 -9.33
CA SER A 9 9.04 2.60 -7.90
C SER A 9 7.53 2.57 -7.70
N THR A 10 7.08 1.78 -6.73
CA THR A 10 5.68 1.72 -6.29
C THR A 10 5.41 2.62 -5.08
N TYR A 11 6.33 3.55 -4.80
CA TYR A 11 6.10 4.67 -3.88
C TYR A 11 5.05 5.62 -4.45
N LEU A 12 4.10 6.04 -3.61
CA LEU A 12 2.99 6.93 -3.99
C LEU A 12 3.14 8.36 -3.45
N GLY A 13 4.15 8.63 -2.64
CA GLY A 13 4.22 9.84 -1.81
C GLY A 13 3.71 9.61 -0.39
N GLU A 14 3.83 10.65 0.45
CA GLU A 14 3.27 10.68 1.81
C GLU A 14 3.61 9.46 2.68
N SER A 15 4.84 8.94 2.55
CA SER A 15 5.32 7.76 3.27
C SER A 15 4.61 6.43 2.94
N ILE A 16 3.98 6.30 1.78
CA ILE A 16 3.22 5.11 1.37
C ILE A 16 3.82 4.45 0.13
N ALA A 17 3.92 3.12 0.15
CA ALA A 17 4.26 2.31 -1.01
C ALA A 17 3.29 1.14 -1.22
N VAL A 18 3.02 0.78 -2.48
CA VAL A 18 2.03 -0.25 -2.87
C VAL A 18 2.63 -1.34 -3.78
N PRO A 19 3.64 -2.10 -3.32
CA PRO A 19 4.30 -3.09 -4.16
C PRO A 19 3.31 -4.18 -4.62
N HIS A 20 3.35 -4.52 -5.91
CA HIS A 20 2.44 -5.49 -6.54
C HIS A 20 3.12 -6.31 -7.65
N GLY A 21 2.42 -7.29 -8.20
CA GLY A 21 2.91 -8.12 -9.32
C GLY A 21 2.98 -7.37 -10.65
N THR A 22 3.70 -7.93 -11.63
CA THR A 22 3.55 -7.53 -13.04
C THR A 22 2.26 -8.14 -13.61
N VAL A 23 1.80 -7.63 -14.75
CA VAL A 23 0.64 -8.18 -15.48
C VAL A 23 0.87 -9.66 -15.83
N ASP A 24 2.10 -10.04 -16.21
CA ASP A 24 2.47 -11.43 -16.53
C ASP A 24 2.34 -12.38 -15.34
N ALA A 25 2.38 -11.85 -14.11
CA ALA A 25 2.25 -12.65 -12.89
C ALA A 25 0.80 -12.82 -12.43
N LYS A 26 -0.21 -12.30 -13.15
CA LYS A 26 -1.62 -12.33 -12.74
C LYS A 26 -2.14 -13.73 -12.42
N ASP A 27 -1.72 -14.74 -13.19
CA ASP A 27 -2.16 -16.13 -13.02
C ASP A 27 -1.56 -16.78 -11.77
N ARG A 28 -0.61 -16.12 -11.11
CA ARG A 28 -0.04 -16.53 -9.82
C ARG A 28 -0.91 -16.08 -8.64
N VAL A 29 -1.89 -15.20 -8.86
CA VAL A 29 -2.81 -14.72 -7.82
C VAL A 29 -3.93 -15.74 -7.61
N ILE A 30 -3.88 -16.46 -6.50
CA ILE A 30 -4.93 -17.43 -6.12
C ILE A 30 -6.23 -16.69 -5.75
N LYS A 31 -6.10 -15.64 -4.94
CA LYS A 31 -7.19 -14.81 -4.43
C LYS A 31 -6.69 -13.37 -4.24
N THR A 32 -7.55 -12.40 -4.55
CA THR A 32 -7.27 -10.99 -4.29
C THR A 32 -7.14 -10.73 -2.79
N GLY A 33 -6.11 -10.00 -2.40
CA GLY A 33 -5.82 -9.67 -1.01
C GLY A 33 -4.67 -8.69 -0.88
N ILE A 34 -4.55 -8.15 0.34
CA ILE A 34 -3.49 -7.24 0.72
C ILE A 34 -2.78 -7.71 1.98
N VAL A 35 -1.54 -7.26 2.14
CA VAL A 35 -0.79 -7.30 3.39
C VAL A 35 -0.33 -5.89 3.73
N ILE A 36 -0.48 -5.49 4.99
CA ILE A 36 -0.10 -4.16 5.46
C ILE A 36 1.10 -4.32 6.38
N CYS A 37 2.20 -3.67 6.03
CA CYS A 37 3.44 -3.69 6.78
C CYS A 37 3.78 -2.26 7.20
N GLN A 38 3.73 -2.00 8.51
CA GLN A 38 4.17 -0.73 9.09
C GLN A 38 5.67 -0.78 9.39
N TYR A 39 6.38 0.26 8.99
CA TYR A 39 7.79 0.50 9.27
C TYR A 39 7.92 1.89 9.91
N PRO A 40 7.78 2.03 11.24
CA PRO A 40 7.78 3.35 11.90
C PRO A 40 9.05 4.18 11.63
N GLN A 41 10.19 3.51 11.44
CA GLN A 41 11.47 4.12 11.11
C GLN A 41 11.65 4.42 9.61
N GLY A 42 10.73 3.96 8.77
CA GLY A 42 10.78 4.10 7.33
C GLY A 42 11.69 3.09 6.63
N VAL A 43 11.43 2.87 5.35
CA VAL A 43 12.25 2.09 4.42
C VAL A 43 12.38 2.88 3.12
N ALA A 44 13.60 3.06 2.62
CA ALA A 44 13.83 3.68 1.32
C ALA A 44 13.21 2.80 0.22
N PHE A 45 12.39 3.42 -0.64
CA PHE A 45 11.61 2.73 -1.68
C PHE A 45 11.99 3.13 -3.10
N SER A 46 12.91 4.10 -3.25
CA SER A 46 13.60 4.41 -4.50
C SER A 46 15.08 4.65 -4.21
N GLU A 47 15.87 4.85 -5.27
CA GLU A 47 17.28 5.25 -5.14
C GLU A 47 17.42 6.71 -4.68
N ASP A 48 16.35 7.50 -4.80
CA ASP A 48 16.30 8.88 -4.31
C ASP A 48 16.08 8.89 -2.79
N SER A 49 16.89 9.67 -2.07
CA SER A 49 16.89 9.72 -0.60
C SER A 49 15.59 10.29 0.02
N GLY A 50 14.66 10.80 -0.80
CA GLY A 50 13.40 11.38 -0.37
C GLY A 50 12.25 10.37 -0.22
N ASP A 51 12.30 9.22 -0.91
CA ASP A 51 11.18 8.29 -0.98
C ASP A 51 11.25 7.24 0.13
N VAL A 52 10.83 7.65 1.33
CA VAL A 52 10.84 6.80 2.53
C VAL A 52 9.43 6.36 2.86
N ALA A 53 9.13 5.06 2.67
CA ALA A 53 7.84 4.49 3.02
C ALA A 53 7.81 4.04 4.49
N LYS A 54 6.81 4.50 5.24
CA LYS A 54 6.48 4.01 6.59
C LYS A 54 5.30 3.04 6.58
N LEU A 55 4.49 3.05 5.52
CA LEU A 55 3.42 2.10 5.30
C LEU A 55 3.62 1.43 3.94
N VAL A 56 3.80 0.12 3.94
CA VAL A 56 3.97 -0.69 2.73
C VAL A 56 2.82 -1.65 2.62
N ILE A 57 2.04 -1.54 1.53
CA ILE A 57 0.85 -2.36 1.32
C ILE A 57 1.09 -3.27 0.12
N GLY A 58 1.42 -4.53 0.40
CA GLY A 58 1.62 -5.53 -0.64
C GLY A 58 0.28 -5.96 -1.22
N ILE A 59 0.14 -5.87 -2.55
CA ILE A 59 -1.12 -6.16 -3.24
C ILE A 59 -0.93 -7.38 -4.15
N ALA A 60 -1.78 -8.39 -3.93
CA ALA A 60 -1.99 -9.49 -4.87
C ALA A 60 -3.44 -9.40 -5.36
N ALA A 61 -3.65 -8.99 -6.61
CA ALA A 61 -4.99 -8.80 -7.16
C ALA A 61 -5.09 -9.43 -8.55
N LYS A 62 -6.25 -10.01 -8.87
CA LYS A 62 -6.48 -10.61 -10.20
C LYS A 62 -6.76 -9.51 -11.22
N ASN A 63 -6.22 -9.66 -12.43
CA ASN A 63 -6.39 -8.68 -13.51
C ASN A 63 -6.03 -7.24 -13.04
N ASP A 64 -6.82 -6.24 -13.43
CA ASP A 64 -6.61 -4.83 -13.09
C ASP A 64 -7.22 -4.43 -11.74
N GLU A 65 -7.62 -5.38 -10.89
CA GLU A 65 -8.18 -5.11 -9.57
C GLU A 65 -7.17 -4.41 -8.63
N HIS A 66 -5.87 -4.47 -8.92
CA HIS A 66 -4.85 -3.77 -8.13
C HIS A 66 -5.13 -2.25 -8.10
N ILE A 67 -5.63 -1.67 -9.20
CA ILE A 67 -6.00 -0.25 -9.25
C ILE A 67 -7.15 0.04 -8.28
N GLN A 68 -8.17 -0.81 -8.22
CA GLN A 68 -9.30 -0.61 -7.30
C GLN A 68 -8.85 -0.69 -5.83
N VAL A 69 -7.95 -1.63 -5.53
CA VAL A 69 -7.34 -1.76 -4.20
C VAL A 69 -6.52 -0.51 -3.87
N ILE A 70 -5.68 -0.04 -4.79
CA ILE A 70 -4.88 1.17 -4.62
C ILE A 70 -5.79 2.38 -4.40
N THR A 71 -6.84 2.58 -5.20
CA THR A 71 -7.79 3.68 -5.05
C THR A 71 -8.48 3.66 -3.69
N THR A 72 -8.90 2.47 -3.22
CA THR A 72 -9.54 2.32 -1.91
C THR A 72 -8.58 2.74 -0.79
N ILE A 73 -7.32 2.32 -0.90
CA ILE A 73 -6.25 2.66 0.03
C ILE A 73 -5.97 4.15 -0.03
N THR A 74 -5.70 4.74 -1.19
CA THR A 74 -5.36 6.16 -1.31
C THR A 74 -6.48 7.05 -0.78
N ASN A 75 -7.74 6.72 -1.08
CA ASN A 75 -8.89 7.47 -0.53
C ASN A 75 -8.96 7.38 1.01
N ALA A 76 -8.55 6.25 1.60
CA ALA A 76 -8.54 6.09 3.06
C ALA A 76 -7.39 6.88 3.72
N LEU A 77 -6.43 7.31 2.91
CA LEU A 77 -5.24 8.04 3.31
C LEU A 77 -5.34 9.54 2.98
N ASP A 78 -6.44 10.02 2.40
CA ASP A 78 -6.67 11.44 2.13
C ASP A 78 -6.82 12.28 3.43
N ASP A 79 -7.06 11.65 4.59
CA ASP A 79 -7.00 12.32 5.89
C ASP A 79 -5.57 12.27 6.45
N PRO A 80 -4.88 13.41 6.62
CA PRO A 80 -3.54 13.45 7.21
C PRO A 80 -3.46 12.77 8.59
N ASN A 81 -4.53 12.83 9.39
CA ASN A 81 -4.57 12.16 10.69
C ASN A 81 -4.57 10.64 10.54
N ALA A 82 -5.15 10.11 9.46
CA ALA A 82 -5.17 8.69 9.16
C ALA A 82 -3.76 8.17 8.82
N ILE A 83 -2.98 8.91 8.03
CA ILE A 83 -1.59 8.54 7.70
C ILE A 83 -0.72 8.54 8.96
N ASP A 84 -0.77 9.61 9.76
CA ASP A 84 0.01 9.71 10.99
C ASP A 84 -0.31 8.56 11.95
N LYS A 85 -1.59 8.22 12.06
CA LYS A 85 -2.05 7.11 12.88
C LYS A 85 -1.59 5.75 12.32
N LEU A 86 -1.74 5.52 11.02
CA LEU A 86 -1.35 4.26 10.37
C LEU A 86 0.16 4.02 10.38
N THR A 87 0.97 5.07 10.39
CA THR A 87 2.43 4.95 10.39
C THR A 87 3.03 4.77 11.79
N SER A 88 2.25 4.96 12.86
CA SER A 88 2.76 4.94 14.24
C SER A 88 1.97 4.07 15.22
N THR A 89 0.72 3.70 14.91
CA THR A 89 -0.12 2.92 15.83
C THR A 89 0.44 1.52 16.08
N LEU A 90 0.27 1.04 17.31
CA LEU A 90 0.56 -0.33 17.74
C LEU A 90 -0.71 -1.17 17.87
N ASP A 91 -1.89 -0.60 17.61
CA ASP A 91 -3.19 -1.29 17.67
C ASP A 91 -3.68 -1.61 16.26
N VAL A 92 -3.86 -2.90 15.99
CA VAL A 92 -4.42 -3.41 14.73
C VAL A 92 -5.84 -2.88 14.49
N SER A 93 -6.60 -2.63 15.57
CA SER A 93 -7.98 -2.13 15.48
C SER A 93 -8.06 -0.73 14.87
N ASP A 94 -7.05 0.11 15.12
CA ASP A 94 -6.94 1.43 14.50
C ASP A 94 -6.79 1.30 12.99
N VAL A 95 -5.89 0.39 12.54
CA VAL A 95 -5.65 0.13 11.12
C VAL A 95 -6.92 -0.36 10.42
N LEU A 96 -7.60 -1.33 11.03
CA LEU A 96 -8.85 -1.88 10.49
C LEU A 96 -9.95 -0.82 10.41
N SER A 97 -10.08 0.02 11.44
CA SER A 97 -11.11 1.06 11.48
C SER A 97 -10.89 2.10 10.39
N ILE A 98 -9.67 2.61 10.24
CA ILE A 98 -9.30 3.59 9.22
C ILE A 98 -9.61 3.05 7.81
N LEU A 99 -9.22 1.81 7.53
CA LEU A 99 -9.43 1.21 6.21
C LEU A 99 -10.89 0.75 5.97
N ALA A 100 -11.66 0.45 7.02
CA ALA A 100 -13.07 0.07 6.90
C ALA A 100 -14.00 1.26 6.66
N THR A 101 -13.60 2.48 7.05
CA THR A 101 -14.45 3.68 6.98
C THR A 101 -14.76 4.10 5.53
N ASN A 102 -14.03 3.56 4.55
CA ASN A 102 -14.19 3.88 3.13
C ASN A 102 -14.96 2.83 2.30
N GLN A 103 -15.84 2.04 2.92
CA GLN A 103 -16.89 1.41 2.13
C GLN A 103 -17.77 2.51 1.53
N ALA A 104 -17.67 2.67 0.22
CA ALA A 104 -18.45 3.61 -0.57
C ALA A 104 -19.92 3.64 -0.12
N ALA A 105 -20.40 4.85 0.19
CA ALA A 105 -21.82 5.16 0.17
C ALA A 105 -22.40 4.97 -1.26
#